data_AF-A0AA47MIT9-F1
#
_entry.id   AF-A0AA47MIT9-F1
#
_cell.length_a   1.000
_cell.length_b   1.000
_cell.length_c   1.000
_cell.angle_alpha   90.00
_cell.angle_beta   90.00
_cell.angle_gamma   90.00
#
_symmetry.space_group_name_H-M   'P 1'
#
loop_
_entity.id
_entity.type
_entity.pdbx_description
1 polymer ?
#
loop_
_entity_poly.entity_id
_entity_poly.type
_entity_poly.pdbx_seq_one_letter_code
_entity_poly.pdbx_strand_id
1 'polypeptide(L)'
;MVLNEIKTRYGEADSPGLCIKSDGTRDRCNIENLSVIIRFVHNSIPEEHLIGLIQLNQLDAAYATRSTSCATAAKSIVHNEDVIRRLLSEISGDDSAPFDLNTEACGLLAQLKRQNFFDTGKFLLHVLGVLKPANSILQSQTVDLCTAGEVVTASLGTLKEMRCDSFWEEHFSQCGSRPSKRRRVVNSQLDDSVILSTIGHDDSDDLIAPNQTFKKAMLNILDRAIVEMETRFSKRNIDLMRATSFLLPKAASFLDPSLLKPLQVLAATEQNDVSLQNEIAVAKTMLLNKLSTDANLSEACRCIQQYKEAFPILHKLYVTALIIGVSSAACSFPQV
;
A
#
# COMPACT_ATOMS: atom_id res chain seq x y z
N MET A 1 5.52 -33.63 -9.36
CA MET A 1 4.21 -34.29 -9.25
C MET A 1 3.09 -33.26 -9.19
N VAL A 2 3.11 -32.32 -8.24
CA VAL A 2 2.08 -31.27 -8.05
C VAL A 2 1.88 -30.37 -9.30
N LEU A 3 2.95 -29.92 -9.96
CA LEU A 3 2.84 -29.08 -11.17
C LEU A 3 2.13 -29.75 -12.34
N ASN A 4 2.28 -31.07 -12.50
CA ASN A 4 1.59 -31.80 -13.57
C ASN A 4 0.10 -31.92 -13.26
N GLU A 5 -0.26 -32.09 -11.98
CA GLU A 5 -1.65 -32.12 -11.55
C GLU A 5 -2.33 -30.75 -11.73
N ILE A 6 -1.65 -29.66 -11.34
CA ILE A 6 -2.11 -28.28 -11.58
C ILE A 6 -2.30 -28.05 -13.09
N LYS A 7 -1.36 -28.50 -13.91
CA LYS A 7 -1.44 -28.37 -15.38
C LYS A 7 -2.62 -29.14 -15.95
N THR A 8 -2.89 -30.35 -15.47
CA THR A 8 -4.04 -31.15 -15.89
C THR A 8 -5.35 -30.45 -15.52
N ARG A 9 -5.50 -30.01 -14.26
CA ARG A 9 -6.71 -29.28 -13.82
C ARG A 9 -6.91 -27.96 -14.56
N TYR A 10 -5.82 -27.23 -14.83
CA TYR A 10 -5.88 -26.02 -15.63
C TYR A 10 -6.33 -26.28 -17.08
N GLY A 11 -5.98 -27.45 -17.64
CA GLY A 11 -6.50 -27.89 -18.94
C GLY A 11 -8.02 -28.08 -18.96
N GLU A 12 -8.63 -28.29 -17.79
CA GLU A 12 -10.08 -28.42 -17.57
C GLU A 12 -10.69 -27.16 -16.93
N ALA A 13 -9.99 -26.02 -16.93
CA ALA A 13 -10.49 -24.79 -16.35
C ALA A 13 -11.67 -24.20 -17.14
N ASP A 14 -12.54 -23.46 -16.46
CA ASP A 14 -13.74 -22.85 -17.05
C ASP A 14 -13.39 -21.70 -18.02
N SER A 15 -12.16 -21.18 -17.95
CA SER A 15 -11.64 -20.10 -18.80
C SER A 15 -10.12 -20.22 -18.91
N PRO A 16 -9.52 -19.83 -20.05
CA PRO A 16 -8.06 -19.81 -20.24
C PRO A 16 -7.35 -18.69 -19.44
N GLY A 17 -8.05 -17.97 -18.58
CA GLY A 17 -7.47 -16.93 -17.74
C GLY A 17 -6.91 -17.47 -16.42
N LEU A 18 -5.81 -16.87 -15.96
CA LEU A 18 -5.18 -17.14 -14.65
C LEU A 18 -4.70 -15.82 -14.00
N CYS A 19 -4.64 -15.74 -12.68
CA CYS A 19 -3.99 -14.65 -11.91
C CYS A 19 -2.88 -15.23 -11.06
N ILE A 20 -1.74 -14.53 -11.01
CA ILE A 20 -0.57 -14.92 -10.23
C ILE A 20 -0.52 -14.02 -9.01
N LYS A 21 -0.74 -14.60 -7.84
CA LYS A 21 -0.57 -13.92 -6.56
C LYS A 21 0.85 -14.16 -6.07
N SER A 22 1.43 -13.13 -5.45
CA SER A 22 2.69 -13.28 -4.74
C SER A 22 2.53 -12.73 -3.33
N ASP A 23 3.05 -13.46 -2.35
CA ASP A 23 3.00 -13.05 -0.94
C ASP A 23 4.32 -13.37 -0.23
N GLY A 24 4.80 -12.40 0.56
CA GLY A 24 6.08 -12.47 1.26
C GLY A 24 5.88 -12.89 2.70
N THR A 25 6.59 -13.92 3.15
CA THR A 25 6.55 -14.41 4.52
C THR A 25 7.96 -14.66 5.05
N ARG A 26 8.17 -14.42 6.35
CA ARG A 26 9.43 -14.72 7.03
C ARG A 26 9.27 -15.97 7.88
N ASP A 27 10.15 -16.95 7.71
CA ASP A 27 10.08 -18.18 8.50
C ASP A 27 10.74 -18.06 9.89
N ARG A 28 10.64 -19.12 10.69
CA ARG A 28 11.22 -19.19 12.04
C ARG A 28 12.76 -19.17 12.04
N CYS A 29 13.38 -19.45 10.91
CA CYS A 29 14.82 -19.44 10.71
C CYS A 29 15.33 -18.07 10.20
N ASN A 30 14.46 -17.05 10.21
CA ASN A 30 14.77 -15.69 9.79
C ASN A 30 15.05 -15.54 8.29
N ILE A 31 14.68 -16.56 7.49
CA ILE A 31 14.82 -16.59 6.03
C ILE A 31 13.54 -16.03 5.41
N GLU A 32 13.74 -15.20 4.39
CA GLU A 32 12.67 -14.53 3.66
C GLU A 32 12.19 -15.40 2.51
N ASN A 33 10.88 -15.56 2.40
CA ASN A 33 10.26 -16.47 1.45
C ASN A 33 9.15 -15.75 0.68
N LEU A 34 9.25 -15.71 -0.65
CA LEU A 34 8.19 -15.28 -1.54
C LEU A 34 7.42 -16.50 -2.01
N SER A 35 6.17 -16.61 -1.57
CA SER A 35 5.22 -17.56 -2.13
C SER A 35 4.66 -17.03 -3.44
N VAL A 36 4.61 -17.90 -4.46
CA VAL A 36 3.99 -17.62 -5.75
C VAL A 36 2.84 -18.59 -5.93
N ILE A 37 1.64 -18.05 -6.04
CA ILE A 37 0.38 -18.80 -6.09
C ILE A 37 -0.28 -18.51 -7.45
N ILE A 38 -0.73 -19.55 -8.13
CA ILE A 38 -1.60 -19.41 -9.29
C ILE A 38 -3.05 -19.58 -8.88
N ARG A 39 -3.91 -18.74 -9.44
CA ARG A 39 -5.36 -18.81 -9.30
C ARG A 39 -6.01 -18.98 -10.67
N PHE A 40 -6.91 -19.95 -10.78
CA PHE A 40 -7.79 -20.15 -11.92
C PHE A 40 -9.15 -20.65 -11.41
N VAL A 41 -10.15 -20.73 -12.28
CA VAL A 41 -11.50 -21.18 -11.92
C VAL A 41 -11.79 -22.52 -12.58
N HIS A 42 -12.20 -23.49 -11.77
CA HIS A 42 -12.60 -24.81 -12.21
C HIS A 42 -13.92 -25.16 -11.53
N ASN A 43 -14.93 -25.54 -12.30
CA ASN A 43 -16.28 -25.83 -11.81
C ASN A 43 -16.93 -24.67 -11.01
N SER A 44 -16.77 -23.43 -11.48
CA SER A 44 -17.20 -22.17 -10.83
C SER A 44 -16.61 -21.91 -9.45
N ILE A 45 -15.58 -22.65 -9.07
CA ILE A 45 -14.87 -22.48 -7.81
C ILE A 45 -13.47 -21.96 -8.14
N PRO A 46 -13.05 -20.82 -7.57
CA PRO A 46 -11.67 -20.37 -7.71
C PRO A 46 -10.75 -21.33 -6.95
N GLU A 47 -9.83 -21.97 -7.65
CA GLU A 47 -8.76 -22.78 -7.07
C GLU A 47 -7.47 -21.97 -6.97
N GLU A 48 -6.75 -22.14 -5.86
CA GLU A 48 -5.46 -21.49 -5.61
C GLU A 48 -4.41 -22.56 -5.33
N HIS A 49 -3.30 -22.51 -6.08
CA HIS A 49 -2.25 -23.52 -6.01
C HIS A 49 -0.89 -22.85 -5.81
N LEU A 50 -0.15 -23.26 -4.78
CA LEU A 50 1.22 -22.81 -4.56
C LEU A 50 2.14 -23.43 -5.61
N ILE A 51 2.71 -22.60 -6.49
CA ILE A 51 3.64 -23.02 -7.55
C ILE A 51 5.07 -23.09 -7.02
N GLY A 52 5.43 -22.16 -6.15
CA GLY A 52 6.81 -22.06 -5.68
C GLY A 52 6.93 -21.17 -4.45
N LEU A 53 8.00 -21.42 -3.72
CA LEU A 53 8.39 -20.66 -2.55
C LEU A 53 9.86 -20.30 -2.76
N ILE A 54 10.11 -19.02 -3.07
CA ILE A 54 11.41 -18.51 -3.47
C ILE A 54 12.05 -17.89 -2.23
N GLN A 55 13.20 -18.43 -1.83
CA GLN A 55 14.01 -17.80 -0.79
C GLN A 55 14.63 -16.51 -1.34
N LEU A 56 14.35 -15.40 -0.67
CA LEU A 56 14.88 -14.09 -1.04
C LEU A 56 16.08 -13.76 -0.15
N ASN A 57 17.23 -13.53 -0.78
CA ASN A 57 18.46 -13.16 -0.08
C ASN A 57 18.52 -11.66 0.28
N GLN A 58 17.62 -10.83 -0.27
CA GLN A 58 17.71 -9.35 -0.23
C GLN A 58 16.38 -8.60 -0.02
N LEU A 59 15.28 -9.28 0.29
CA LEU A 59 13.95 -8.66 0.44
C LEU A 59 13.34 -9.06 1.79
N ASP A 60 13.16 -8.09 2.67
CA ASP A 60 12.77 -8.27 4.08
C ASP A 60 11.22 -8.27 4.19
N ALA A 61 10.53 -9.41 4.17
CA ALA A 61 9.11 -9.52 4.55
C ALA A 61 8.89 -9.22 6.04
N ALA A 62 9.97 -9.13 6.81
CA ALA A 62 9.96 -8.41 8.07
C ALA A 62 9.48 -6.97 7.91
N TYR A 63 9.65 -6.28 6.78
CA TYR A 63 9.08 -4.95 6.59
C TYR A 63 7.54 -5.01 6.63
N ALA A 64 6.90 -6.02 6.02
CA ALA A 64 5.44 -6.17 6.01
C ALA A 64 4.87 -6.59 7.38
N THR A 65 5.52 -7.54 8.08
CA THR A 65 5.03 -8.06 9.37
C THR A 65 5.53 -7.24 10.57
N ARG A 66 6.71 -6.63 10.48
CA ARG A 66 7.16 -5.59 11.43
C ARG A 66 6.39 -4.30 11.23
N SER A 67 5.83 -3.97 10.06
CA SER A 67 5.12 -2.68 9.92
C SER A 67 4.05 -2.47 10.99
N THR A 68 3.31 -3.51 11.39
CA THR A 68 2.28 -3.39 12.43
C THR A 68 2.83 -3.34 13.86
N SER A 69 3.81 -4.21 14.20
CA SER A 69 4.44 -4.24 15.55
C SER A 69 5.45 -3.10 15.75
N CYS A 70 6.24 -2.77 14.73
CA CYS A 70 7.13 -1.62 14.65
C CYS A 70 6.36 -0.31 14.58
N ALA A 71 5.20 -0.20 13.90
CA ALA A 71 4.37 1.00 14.02
C ALA A 71 3.88 1.20 15.45
N THR A 72 3.57 0.11 16.18
CA THR A 72 3.14 0.19 17.59
C THR A 72 4.31 0.55 18.52
N ALA A 73 5.50 -0.04 18.30
CA ALA A 73 6.71 0.28 19.04
C ALA A 73 7.21 1.71 18.74
N ALA A 74 7.26 2.10 17.46
CA ALA A 74 7.59 3.45 17.03
C ALA A 74 6.59 4.47 17.55
N LYS A 75 5.28 4.14 17.57
CA LYS A 75 4.26 4.97 18.22
C LYS A 75 4.55 5.16 19.70
N SER A 76 4.94 4.11 20.40
CA SER A 76 5.29 4.17 21.83
C SER A 76 6.54 5.03 22.06
N ILE A 77 7.57 4.89 21.22
CA ILE A 77 8.80 5.68 21.29
C ILE A 77 8.51 7.16 21.01
N VAL A 78 7.76 7.46 19.95
CA VAL A 78 7.41 8.84 19.57
C VAL A 78 6.50 9.50 20.60
N HIS A 79 5.55 8.76 21.19
CA HIS A 79 4.66 9.29 22.22
C HIS A 79 5.40 9.57 23.54
N ASN A 80 6.47 8.82 23.83
CA ASN A 80 7.30 9.01 25.00
C ASN A 80 8.48 9.98 24.77
N GLU A 81 8.42 10.83 23.74
CA GLU A 81 9.48 11.80 23.40
C GLU A 81 9.96 12.58 24.63
N ASP A 82 9.05 13.19 25.38
CA ASP A 82 9.39 14.04 26.53
C ASP A 82 10.01 13.24 27.68
N VAL A 83 9.62 11.98 27.85
CA VAL A 83 10.17 11.09 28.88
C VAL A 83 11.59 10.68 28.50
N ILE A 84 11.80 10.28 27.24
CA ILE A 84 13.12 9.89 26.72
C ILE A 84 14.08 11.08 26.76
N ARG A 85 13.62 12.27 26.35
CA ARG A 85 14.44 13.50 26.39
C ARG A 85 14.79 13.90 27.81
N ARG A 86 13.86 13.80 28.76
CA ARG A 86 14.13 14.09 30.18
C ARG A 86 15.12 13.10 30.78
N LEU A 87 14.88 11.81 30.62
CA LEU A 87 15.75 10.76 31.16
C LEU A 87 17.18 10.85 30.63
N LEU A 88 17.37 11.07 29.32
CA LEU A 88 18.69 11.28 28.74
C LEU A 88 19.35 12.58 29.23
N SER A 89 18.55 13.63 29.51
CA SER A 89 19.08 14.89 30.06
C SER A 89 19.51 14.73 31.53
N GLU A 90 18.73 14.00 32.33
CA GLU A 90 19.03 13.69 33.73
C GLU A 90 20.33 12.88 33.83
N ILE A 91 20.48 11.83 33.01
CA ILE A 91 21.71 11.02 32.97
C ILE A 91 22.92 11.83 32.49
N SER A 92 22.72 12.77 31.55
CA SER A 92 23.81 13.63 31.08
C SER A 92 24.24 14.70 32.08
N GLY A 93 23.35 15.13 32.97
CA GLY A 93 23.61 16.16 33.97
C GLY A 93 24.04 15.61 35.34
N ASP A 94 24.07 14.30 35.50
CA ASP A 94 24.46 13.64 36.73
C ASP A 94 25.97 13.41 36.77
N ASP A 95 26.66 14.20 37.60
CA ASP A 95 28.11 14.08 37.86
C ASP A 95 28.47 12.78 38.60
N SER A 96 27.49 12.06 39.15
CA SER A 96 27.69 10.76 39.83
C SER A 96 27.50 9.54 38.93
N ALA A 97 27.00 9.73 37.70
CA ALA A 97 26.81 8.67 36.74
C ALA A 97 28.16 8.17 36.16
N PRO A 98 28.27 6.88 35.78
CA PRO A 98 29.45 6.36 35.09
C PRO A 98 29.76 7.19 33.83
N PHE A 99 31.04 7.57 33.65
CA PHE A 99 31.49 8.41 32.53
C PHE A 99 31.03 7.89 31.15
N ASP A 100 31.07 6.57 30.95
CA ASP A 100 30.63 5.92 29.72
C ASP A 100 29.13 6.13 29.46
N LEU A 101 28.30 5.99 30.51
CA LEU A 101 26.85 6.16 30.42
C LEU A 101 26.45 7.62 30.17
N ASN A 102 27.15 8.57 30.82
CA ASN A 102 26.93 9.99 30.58
C ASN A 102 27.31 10.37 29.13
N THR A 103 28.44 9.85 28.64
CA THR A 103 28.90 10.08 27.25
C THR A 103 27.91 9.48 26.23
N GLU A 104 27.38 8.28 26.49
CA GLU A 104 26.38 7.63 25.65
C GLU A 104 25.06 8.41 25.64
N ALA A 105 24.56 8.83 26.81
CA ALA A 105 23.34 9.64 26.92
C ALA A 105 23.47 10.99 26.20
N CYS A 106 24.62 11.66 26.33
CA CYS A 106 24.95 12.87 25.57
C CYS A 106 24.95 12.62 24.05
N GLY A 107 25.56 11.52 23.61
CA GLY A 107 25.61 11.12 22.21
C GLY A 107 24.24 10.86 21.61
N LEU A 108 23.40 10.08 22.31
CA LEU A 108 22.03 9.78 21.92
C LEU A 108 21.16 11.04 21.86
N LEU A 109 21.26 11.91 22.87
CA LEU A 109 20.52 13.17 22.92
C LEU A 109 20.91 14.10 21.76
N ALA A 110 22.20 14.13 21.40
CA ALA A 110 22.68 14.86 20.23
C ALA A 110 22.16 14.27 18.92
N GLN A 111 22.13 12.94 18.77
CA GLN A 111 21.58 12.26 17.58
C GLN A 111 20.08 12.51 17.42
N LEU A 112 19.29 12.37 18.50
CA LEU A 112 17.85 12.59 18.50
C LEU A 112 17.47 14.04 18.11
N LYS A 113 18.28 15.04 18.51
CA LYS A 113 18.11 16.44 18.12
C LYS A 113 18.63 16.77 16.72
N ARG A 114 19.73 16.15 16.27
CA ARG A 114 20.35 16.45 14.97
C ARG A 114 19.60 15.86 13.78
N GLN A 115 18.91 14.73 13.95
CA GLN A 115 18.26 14.01 12.86
C GLN A 115 16.75 14.24 12.76
N ASN A 116 16.18 15.16 13.53
CA ASN A 116 14.72 15.36 13.61
C ASN A 116 13.98 14.02 13.79
N PHE A 117 14.55 13.13 14.62
CA PHE A 117 14.12 11.73 14.69
C PHE A 117 12.64 11.62 15.09
N PHE A 118 12.25 12.37 16.13
CA PHE A 118 10.87 12.40 16.59
C PHE A 118 9.93 13.05 15.59
N ASP A 119 10.35 14.12 14.90
CA ASP A 119 9.54 14.78 13.87
C ASP A 119 9.32 13.87 12.65
N THR A 120 10.37 13.15 12.24
CA THR A 120 10.29 12.08 11.23
C THR A 120 9.32 10.99 11.67
N GLY A 121 9.43 10.53 12.92
CA GLY A 121 8.54 9.52 13.48
C GLY A 121 7.08 9.98 13.53
N LYS A 122 6.81 11.21 13.97
CA LYS A 122 5.48 11.83 13.97
C LYS A 122 4.90 11.90 12.56
N PHE A 123 5.70 12.34 11.59
CA PHE A 123 5.30 12.39 10.18
C PHE A 123 4.92 11.00 9.65
N LEU A 124 5.78 10.00 9.85
CA LEU A 124 5.53 8.63 9.41
C LEU A 124 4.28 8.05 10.07
N LEU A 125 4.08 8.27 11.38
CA LEU A 125 2.88 7.83 12.08
C LEU A 125 1.62 8.52 11.57
N HIS A 126 1.71 9.77 11.11
CA HIS A 126 0.59 10.47 10.50
C HIS A 126 0.23 9.84 9.14
N VAL A 127 1.22 9.63 8.26
CA VAL A 127 1.02 8.94 6.97
C VAL A 127 0.40 7.56 7.16
N LEU A 128 0.96 6.75 8.08
CA LEU A 128 0.43 5.42 8.41
C LEU A 128 -0.97 5.49 9.03
N GLY A 129 -1.25 6.54 9.81
CA GLY A 129 -2.57 6.82 10.37
C GLY A 129 -3.62 7.04 9.29
N VAL A 130 -3.31 7.83 8.26
CA VAL A 130 -4.18 8.07 7.10
C VAL A 130 -4.43 6.78 6.30
N LEU A 131 -3.46 5.89 6.21
CA LEU A 131 -3.59 4.61 5.49
C LEU A 131 -4.33 3.53 6.29
N LYS A 132 -4.48 3.68 7.62
CA LYS A 132 -5.06 2.65 8.50
C LYS A 132 -6.52 2.31 8.17
N PRO A 133 -7.44 3.25 7.88
CA PRO A 133 -8.82 2.93 7.49
C PRO A 133 -8.87 2.11 6.21
N ALA A 134 -8.10 2.49 5.18
CA ALA A 134 -7.99 1.74 3.93
C ALA A 134 -7.45 0.32 4.16
N ASN A 135 -6.41 0.16 4.97
CA ASN A 135 -5.90 -1.16 5.32
C ASN A 135 -6.95 -2.03 6.04
N SER A 136 -7.67 -1.44 6.99
CA SER A 136 -8.65 -2.17 7.80
C SER A 136 -9.84 -2.66 6.96
N ILE A 137 -10.34 -1.82 6.04
CA ILE A 137 -11.47 -2.18 5.18
C ILE A 137 -11.08 -3.21 4.12
N LEU A 138 -9.87 -3.11 3.55
CA LEU A 138 -9.36 -4.07 2.55
C LEU A 138 -9.05 -5.44 3.15
N GLN A 139 -8.73 -5.51 4.44
CA GLN A 139 -8.46 -6.76 5.16
C GLN A 139 -9.71 -7.38 5.80
N SER A 140 -10.86 -6.71 5.70
CA SER A 140 -12.10 -7.22 6.29
C SER A 140 -12.71 -8.35 5.45
N GLN A 141 -13.27 -9.35 6.14
CA GLN A 141 -13.81 -10.56 5.50
C GLN A 141 -15.19 -10.34 4.84
N THR A 142 -15.91 -9.26 5.16
CA THR A 142 -17.33 -9.07 4.80
C THR A 142 -17.60 -7.77 4.02
N VAL A 143 -16.57 -7.18 3.42
CA VAL A 143 -16.66 -5.82 2.86
C VAL A 143 -17.06 -5.81 1.39
N ASP A 144 -17.95 -4.86 1.06
CA ASP A 144 -18.29 -4.48 -0.30
C ASP A 144 -17.14 -3.68 -0.95
N LEU A 145 -16.76 -4.06 -2.17
CA LEU A 145 -15.57 -3.51 -2.83
C LEU A 145 -15.78 -2.07 -3.27
N CYS A 146 -17.03 -1.67 -3.50
CA CYS A 146 -17.39 -0.28 -3.74
C CYS A 146 -17.03 0.59 -2.54
N THR A 147 -17.46 0.20 -1.34
CA THR A 147 -17.14 0.92 -0.09
C THR A 147 -15.63 0.92 0.18
N ALA A 148 -14.94 -0.19 -0.08
CA ALA A 148 -13.48 -0.25 0.04
C ALA A 148 -12.80 0.76 -0.90
N GLY A 149 -13.25 0.86 -2.16
CA GLY A 149 -12.72 1.81 -3.14
C GLY A 149 -12.94 3.28 -2.76
N GLU A 150 -14.06 3.60 -2.12
CA GLU A 150 -14.34 4.95 -1.59
C GLU A 150 -13.36 5.33 -0.47
N VAL A 151 -13.16 4.45 0.50
CA VAL A 151 -12.23 4.68 1.62
C VAL A 151 -10.78 4.82 1.12
N VAL A 152 -10.37 4.01 0.15
CA VAL A 152 -9.06 4.12 -0.50
C VAL A 152 -8.91 5.47 -1.20
N THR A 153 -9.92 5.90 -1.95
CA THR A 153 -9.91 7.20 -2.65
C THR A 153 -9.85 8.37 -1.67
N ALA A 154 -10.61 8.30 -0.58
CA ALA A 154 -10.59 9.30 0.49
C ALA A 154 -9.21 9.37 1.17
N SER A 155 -8.62 8.21 1.50
CA SER A 155 -7.29 8.13 2.12
C SER A 155 -6.21 8.73 1.20
N LEU A 156 -6.30 8.47 -0.11
CA LEU A 156 -5.41 9.07 -1.10
C LEU A 156 -5.60 10.60 -1.19
N GLY A 157 -6.84 11.09 -1.11
CA GLY A 157 -7.14 12.52 -1.06
C GLY A 157 -6.46 13.19 0.14
N THR A 158 -6.60 12.62 1.33
CA THR A 158 -5.96 13.12 2.55
C THR A 158 -4.43 13.11 2.46
N LEU A 159 -3.82 12.08 1.87
CA LEU A 159 -2.36 12.09 1.64
C LEU A 159 -1.92 13.23 0.72
N LYS A 160 -2.72 13.56 -0.31
CA LYS A 160 -2.40 14.68 -1.22
C LYS A 160 -2.51 16.03 -0.52
N GLU A 161 -3.46 16.19 0.39
CA GLU A 161 -3.63 17.40 1.19
C GLU A 161 -2.42 17.67 2.11
N MET A 162 -1.72 16.62 2.57
CA MET A 162 -0.49 16.76 3.36
C MET A 162 0.67 17.44 2.59
N ARG A 163 0.57 17.60 1.27
CA ARG A 163 1.54 18.39 0.49
C ARG A 163 1.38 19.90 0.69
N CYS A 164 0.21 20.36 1.15
CA CYS A 164 -0.06 21.79 1.31
C CYS A 164 0.84 22.41 2.38
N ASP A 165 1.33 23.63 2.13
CA ASP A 165 2.23 24.33 3.05
C ASP A 165 1.59 24.59 4.42
N SER A 166 0.27 24.74 4.47
CA SER A 166 -0.51 24.88 5.72
C SER A 166 -0.32 23.71 6.67
N PHE A 167 -0.24 22.47 6.16
CA PHE A 167 0.02 21.28 6.98
C PHE A 167 1.41 21.34 7.63
N TRP A 168 2.41 21.83 6.89
CA TRP A 168 3.77 21.95 7.39
C TRP A 168 3.93 23.06 8.42
N GLU A 169 3.23 24.18 8.23
CA GLU A 169 3.21 25.29 9.18
C GLU A 169 2.51 24.92 10.49
N GLU A 170 1.43 24.13 10.43
CA GLU A 170 0.71 23.68 11.63
C GLU A 170 1.52 22.64 12.44
N HIS A 171 2.18 21.70 11.76
CA HIS A 171 2.79 20.54 12.43
C HIS A 171 4.31 20.65 12.68
N PHE A 172 5.03 21.54 11.99
CA PHE A 172 6.50 21.61 12.05
C PHE A 172 7.09 23.02 12.25
N SER A 173 6.27 24.02 12.61
CA SER A 173 6.71 25.42 12.81
C SER A 173 7.78 25.62 13.90
N GLN A 174 8.04 24.62 14.75
CA GLN A 174 9.11 24.65 15.76
C GLN A 174 10.46 24.08 15.29
N CYS A 175 10.57 23.54 14.08
CA CYS A 175 11.80 22.88 13.58
C CYS A 175 12.95 23.86 13.24
N GLY A 176 12.84 25.14 13.62
CA GLY A 176 13.71 26.24 13.16
C GLY A 176 14.77 26.76 14.14
N SER A 177 14.74 26.45 15.43
CA SER A 177 15.68 27.06 16.39
C SER A 177 16.88 26.15 16.72
N ARG A 178 17.83 26.04 15.78
CA ARG A 178 19.18 25.57 16.13
C ARG A 178 20.02 26.77 16.62
N PRO A 179 20.79 26.63 17.71
CA PRO A 179 21.76 27.66 18.08
C PRO A 179 22.76 27.80 16.93
N SER A 180 23.06 29.04 16.54
CA SER A 180 23.99 29.37 15.46
C SER A 180 25.28 28.56 15.62
N LYS A 181 25.73 27.88 14.55
CA LYS A 181 27.08 27.27 14.51
C LYS A 181 28.07 28.34 14.98
N ARG A 182 29.00 27.98 15.88
CA ARG A 182 30.00 28.88 16.46
C ARG A 182 30.62 29.72 15.33
N ARG A 183 30.46 31.04 15.39
CA ARG A 183 30.97 31.94 14.35
C ARG A 183 32.47 31.71 14.25
N ARG A 184 32.93 31.38 13.04
CA ARG A 184 34.35 31.07 12.81
C ARG A 184 35.16 32.32 13.12
N VAL A 185 36.10 32.20 14.05
CA VAL A 185 37.11 33.24 14.27
C VAL A 185 38.14 33.03 13.15
N VAL A 186 38.18 33.97 12.21
CA VAL A 186 39.23 34.00 11.19
C VAL A 186 40.53 34.32 11.92
N ASN A 187 41.62 33.65 11.56
CA ASN A 187 42.92 33.90 12.17
C ASN A 187 43.35 35.34 11.83
N SER A 188 43.45 36.19 12.85
CA SER A 188 43.77 37.61 12.71
C SER A 188 45.16 37.89 12.12
N GLN A 189 45.99 36.86 11.97
CA GLN A 189 47.30 36.98 11.33
C GLN A 189 47.26 36.93 9.79
N LEU A 190 46.08 36.71 9.20
CA LEU A 190 45.90 36.58 7.75
C LEU A 190 45.03 37.70 7.13
N ASP A 191 44.73 38.77 7.88
CA ASP A 191 43.87 39.87 7.43
C ASP A 191 44.41 40.59 6.18
N ASP A 192 45.73 40.61 5.98
CA ASP A 192 46.38 41.24 4.81
C ASP A 192 46.61 40.27 3.63
N SER A 193 46.08 39.04 3.70
CA SER A 193 46.24 38.05 2.63
C SER A 193 44.95 37.88 1.82
N VAL A 194 45.08 37.96 0.50
CA VAL A 194 43.95 37.74 -0.43
C VAL A 194 43.75 36.23 -0.58
N ILE A 195 42.65 35.71 -0.04
CA ILE A 195 42.24 34.31 -0.21
C ILE A 195 41.64 34.16 -1.61
N LEU A 196 42.37 33.52 -2.52
CA LEU A 196 41.95 33.36 -3.91
C LEU A 196 41.01 32.16 -4.15
N SER A 197 41.02 31.17 -3.25
CA SER A 197 40.02 30.10 -3.20
C SER A 197 40.10 29.33 -1.88
N THR A 198 38.95 28.91 -1.35
CA THR A 198 38.84 27.92 -0.28
C THR A 198 38.58 26.56 -0.89
N ILE A 199 39.55 25.65 -0.79
CA ILE A 199 39.36 24.27 -1.24
C ILE A 199 38.46 23.56 -0.22
N GLY A 200 37.24 23.20 -0.61
CA GLY A 200 36.31 22.41 0.21
C GLY A 200 35.25 23.18 1.02
N HIS A 201 34.88 24.40 0.62
CA HIS A 201 33.64 25.05 1.10
C HIS A 201 32.72 25.27 -0.09
N ASP A 202 31.61 24.55 -0.10
CA ASP A 202 30.48 24.85 -0.96
C ASP A 202 29.53 25.73 -0.13
N ASP A 203 29.67 27.06 -0.25
CA ASP A 203 28.74 28.02 0.38
C ASP A 203 27.30 27.85 -0.15
N SER A 204 27.08 26.99 -1.15
CA SER A 204 25.75 26.65 -1.65
C SER A 204 24.93 25.76 -0.69
N ASP A 205 25.57 25.03 0.24
CA ASP A 205 24.87 24.20 1.23
C ASP A 205 24.32 25.03 2.41
N ASP A 206 24.79 26.28 2.58
CA ASP A 206 24.28 27.23 3.57
C ASP A 206 23.05 28.04 3.07
N LEU A 207 22.69 27.94 1.77
CA LEU A 207 21.53 28.63 1.18
C LEU A 207 20.22 27.82 1.27
N ILE A 208 20.29 26.50 1.49
CA ILE A 208 19.11 25.68 1.76
C ILE A 208 19.00 25.54 3.27
N ALA A 209 18.09 26.30 3.87
CA ALA A 209 17.83 26.19 5.30
C ALA A 209 17.59 24.70 5.66
N PRO A 210 18.17 24.16 6.75
CA PRO A 210 18.06 22.74 7.12
C PRO A 210 16.62 22.20 7.22
N ASN A 211 15.66 23.11 7.44
CA ASN A 211 14.23 22.81 7.42
C ASN A 211 13.71 22.40 6.02
N GLN A 212 14.29 22.93 4.93
CA GLN A 212 13.93 22.61 3.56
C GLN A 212 14.46 21.22 3.16
N THR A 213 15.66 20.84 3.62
CA THR A 213 16.21 19.49 3.38
C THR A 213 15.37 18.42 4.09
N PHE A 214 14.96 18.67 5.33
CA PHE A 214 14.06 17.80 6.07
C PHE A 214 12.68 17.70 5.41
N LYS A 215 12.06 18.84 5.08
CA LYS A 215 10.77 18.89 4.38
C LYS A 215 10.83 18.13 3.05
N LYS A 216 11.89 18.31 2.26
CA LYS A 216 12.10 17.60 0.99
C LYS A 216 12.20 16.09 1.19
N ALA A 217 12.92 15.63 2.23
CA ALA A 217 13.01 14.21 2.56
C ALA A 217 11.64 13.61 2.93
N MET A 218 10.83 14.33 3.71
CA MET A 218 9.49 13.87 4.08
C MET A 218 8.51 13.89 2.91
N LEU A 219 8.54 14.93 2.06
CA LEU A 219 7.76 14.97 0.83
C LEU A 219 8.11 13.82 -0.10
N ASN A 220 9.37 13.43 -0.22
CA ASN A 220 9.76 12.25 -1.00
C ASN A 220 9.12 10.95 -0.47
N ILE A 221 9.01 10.79 0.86
CA ILE A 221 8.34 9.63 1.47
C ILE A 221 6.84 9.66 1.16
N LEU A 222 6.21 10.82 1.32
CA LEU A 222 4.79 11.02 1.01
C LEU A 222 4.50 10.75 -0.46
N ASP A 223 5.32 11.28 -1.36
CA ASP A 223 5.18 11.11 -2.80
C ASP A 223 5.29 9.64 -3.20
N ARG A 224 6.21 8.89 -2.60
CA ARG A 224 6.29 7.44 -2.80
C ARG A 224 5.02 6.73 -2.34
N ALA A 225 4.48 7.08 -1.17
CA ALA A 225 3.24 6.49 -0.67
C ALA A 225 2.03 6.83 -1.58
N ILE A 226 1.95 8.06 -2.08
CA ILE A 226 0.90 8.51 -3.01
C ILE A 226 1.01 7.75 -4.33
N VAL A 227 2.20 7.70 -4.93
CA VAL A 227 2.42 7.00 -6.19
C VAL A 227 2.08 5.52 -6.05
N GLU A 228 2.49 4.87 -4.96
CA GLU A 228 2.16 3.45 -4.72
C GLU A 228 0.64 3.22 -4.56
N MET A 229 -0.07 4.14 -3.90
CA MET A 229 -1.53 4.07 -3.79
C MET A 229 -2.21 4.29 -5.15
N GLU A 230 -1.72 5.24 -5.95
CA GLU A 230 -2.26 5.54 -7.29
C GLU A 230 -2.00 4.41 -8.30
N THR A 231 -0.85 3.75 -8.23
CA THR A 231 -0.52 2.62 -9.11
C THR A 231 -1.38 1.41 -8.74
N ARG A 232 -1.48 1.07 -7.46
CA ARG A 232 -2.27 -0.07 -6.97
C ARG A 232 -3.78 0.14 -7.15
N PHE A 233 -4.28 1.31 -6.80
CA PHE A 233 -5.70 1.67 -6.89
C PHE A 233 -5.96 2.69 -7.99
N SER A 234 -5.39 2.44 -9.16
CA SER A 234 -5.70 3.23 -10.34
C SER A 234 -7.20 3.26 -10.60
N LYS A 235 -7.68 4.31 -11.27
CA LYS A 235 -9.10 4.45 -11.63
C LYS A 235 -9.65 3.17 -12.27
N ARG A 236 -8.88 2.57 -13.18
CA ARG A 236 -9.22 1.28 -13.82
C ARG A 236 -9.41 0.14 -12.81
N ASN A 237 -8.53 0.02 -11.82
CA ASN A 237 -8.63 -1.05 -10.82
C ASN A 237 -9.82 -0.83 -9.87
N ILE A 238 -10.09 0.42 -9.48
CA ILE A 238 -11.28 0.76 -8.69
C ILE A 238 -12.56 0.48 -9.49
N ASP A 239 -12.60 0.84 -10.77
CA ASP A 239 -13.74 0.56 -11.64
C ASP A 239 -13.97 -0.95 -11.84
N LEU A 240 -12.90 -1.76 -11.89
CA LEU A 240 -13.00 -3.24 -11.88
C LEU A 240 -13.54 -3.79 -10.55
N MET A 241 -13.09 -3.25 -9.41
CA MET A 241 -13.62 -3.62 -8.08
C MET A 241 -15.11 -3.31 -7.98
N ARG A 242 -15.54 -2.14 -8.47
CA ARG A 242 -16.96 -1.76 -8.53
C ARG A 242 -17.76 -2.65 -9.47
N ALA A 243 -17.25 -2.90 -10.68
CA ALA A 243 -17.87 -3.79 -11.65
C ALA A 243 -18.10 -5.21 -11.08
N THR A 244 -17.14 -5.71 -10.30
CA THR A 244 -17.28 -7.00 -9.60
C THR A 244 -18.41 -6.99 -8.58
N SER A 245 -18.63 -5.86 -7.89
CA SER A 245 -19.71 -5.71 -6.91
C SER A 245 -21.09 -5.66 -7.57
N PHE A 246 -21.19 -5.14 -8.80
CA PHE A 246 -22.44 -5.12 -9.58
C PHE A 246 -22.87 -6.49 -10.12
N LEU A 247 -22.01 -7.50 -10.03
CA LEU A 247 -22.38 -8.90 -10.31
C LEU A 247 -23.15 -9.55 -9.16
N LEU A 248 -23.31 -8.89 -8.01
CA LEU A 248 -24.05 -9.43 -6.88
C LEU A 248 -25.41 -8.74 -6.71
N PRO A 249 -26.48 -9.49 -6.35
CA PRO A 249 -27.83 -8.93 -6.16
C PRO A 249 -27.91 -7.84 -5.08
N LYS A 250 -26.93 -7.80 -4.17
CA LYS A 250 -26.82 -6.80 -3.11
C LYS A 250 -26.67 -5.37 -3.63
N ALA A 251 -26.06 -5.19 -4.80
CA ALA A 251 -25.80 -3.87 -5.34
C ALA A 251 -27.06 -3.25 -5.94
N ALA A 252 -27.30 -1.96 -5.67
CA ALA A 252 -28.44 -1.23 -6.23
C ALA A 252 -28.45 -1.24 -7.78
N SER A 253 -27.27 -1.24 -8.40
CA SER A 253 -27.07 -1.30 -9.85
C SER A 253 -26.76 -2.72 -10.34
N PHE A 254 -27.41 -3.74 -9.77
CA PHE A 254 -27.19 -5.15 -10.14
C PHE A 254 -27.33 -5.38 -11.65
N LEU A 255 -26.28 -5.95 -12.25
CA LEU A 255 -26.15 -6.25 -13.68
C LEU A 255 -26.52 -5.08 -14.60
N ASP A 256 -25.99 -3.88 -14.34
CA ASP A 256 -26.08 -2.77 -15.27
C ASP A 256 -25.02 -2.91 -16.39
N PRO A 257 -25.42 -3.03 -17.67
CA PRO A 257 -24.48 -3.16 -18.78
C PRO A 257 -23.46 -2.02 -18.87
N SER A 258 -23.85 -0.80 -18.46
CA SER A 258 -22.97 0.38 -18.54
C SER A 258 -21.81 0.31 -17.56
N LEU A 259 -22.04 -0.29 -16.38
CA LEU A 259 -21.07 -0.40 -15.29
C LEU A 259 -20.21 -1.67 -15.38
N LEU A 260 -20.62 -2.65 -16.19
CA LEU A 260 -19.86 -3.89 -16.42
C LEU A 260 -18.82 -3.79 -17.54
N LYS A 261 -18.76 -2.66 -18.25
CA LYS A 261 -17.77 -2.40 -19.32
C LYS A 261 -16.32 -2.71 -18.93
N PRO A 262 -15.82 -2.35 -17.72
CA PRO A 262 -14.46 -2.68 -17.32
C PRO A 262 -14.17 -4.20 -17.35
N LEU A 263 -15.15 -5.03 -16.94
CA LEU A 263 -15.04 -6.48 -16.97
C LEU A 263 -15.16 -7.05 -18.39
N GLN A 264 -15.99 -6.44 -19.26
CA GLN A 264 -16.11 -6.85 -20.67
C GLN A 264 -14.79 -6.70 -21.42
N VAL A 265 -14.11 -5.56 -21.23
CA VAL A 265 -12.80 -5.28 -21.82
C VAL A 265 -11.79 -6.33 -21.35
N LEU A 266 -11.78 -6.64 -20.05
CA LEU A 266 -10.82 -7.59 -19.49
C LEU A 266 -11.12 -9.06 -19.84
N ALA A 267 -12.40 -9.41 -20.01
CA ALA A 267 -12.83 -10.72 -20.47
C ALA A 267 -12.57 -10.94 -21.97
N ALA A 268 -12.02 -9.96 -22.69
CA ALA A 268 -11.84 -9.99 -24.15
C ALA A 268 -13.12 -10.47 -24.85
N THR A 269 -14.26 -9.91 -24.42
CA THR A 269 -15.53 -10.18 -25.09
C THR A 269 -15.67 -9.18 -26.22
N GLU A 270 -15.88 -9.65 -27.45
CA GLU A 270 -16.18 -8.77 -28.58
C GLU A 270 -17.34 -7.85 -28.21
N GLN A 271 -17.26 -6.58 -28.62
CA GLN A 271 -18.18 -5.47 -28.33
C GLN A 271 -19.58 -5.65 -28.94
N ASN A 272 -20.13 -6.87 -28.96
CA ASN A 272 -21.51 -7.14 -29.30
C ASN A 272 -22.39 -6.83 -28.08
N ASP A 273 -22.49 -5.53 -27.77
CA ASP A 273 -23.26 -4.97 -26.64
C ASP A 273 -24.69 -5.52 -26.58
N VAL A 274 -25.29 -5.83 -27.73
CA VAL A 274 -26.69 -6.28 -27.84
C VAL A 274 -26.89 -7.69 -27.27
N SER A 275 -26.00 -8.65 -27.60
CA SER A 275 -26.14 -10.03 -27.13
C SER A 275 -25.98 -10.13 -25.62
N LEU A 276 -25.01 -9.40 -25.07
CA LEU A 276 -24.79 -9.34 -23.63
C LEU A 276 -25.92 -8.63 -22.90
N GLN A 277 -26.47 -7.54 -23.46
CA GLN A 277 -27.64 -6.88 -22.88
C GLN A 277 -28.85 -7.81 -22.81
N ASN A 278 -29.07 -8.63 -23.84
CA ASN A 278 -30.15 -9.61 -23.86
C ASN A 278 -29.92 -10.74 -22.83
N GLU A 279 -28.69 -11.28 -22.75
CA GLU A 279 -28.32 -12.25 -21.71
C GLU A 279 -28.55 -11.67 -20.30
N ILE A 280 -28.11 -10.44 -20.06
CA ILE A 280 -28.27 -9.73 -18.78
C ILE A 280 -29.75 -9.54 -18.44
N ALA A 281 -30.60 -9.13 -19.38
CA ALA A 281 -32.01 -8.87 -19.10
C ALA A 281 -32.74 -10.13 -18.59
N VAL A 282 -32.48 -11.27 -19.22
CA VAL A 282 -33.05 -12.56 -18.82
C VAL A 282 -32.40 -13.08 -17.53
N ALA A 283 -31.06 -13.05 -17.46
CA ALA A 283 -30.33 -13.55 -16.30
C ALA A 283 -30.63 -12.75 -15.03
N LYS A 284 -30.80 -11.42 -15.12
CA LYS A 284 -31.14 -10.56 -13.98
C LYS A 284 -32.42 -11.01 -13.28
N THR A 285 -33.47 -11.28 -14.05
CA THR A 285 -34.75 -11.78 -13.52
C THR A 285 -34.59 -13.18 -12.92
N MET A 286 -33.83 -14.05 -13.58
CA MET A 286 -33.56 -15.41 -13.09
C MET A 286 -32.78 -15.40 -11.76
N LEU A 287 -31.74 -14.58 -11.67
CA LEU A 287 -30.82 -14.52 -10.55
C LEU A 287 -31.47 -13.90 -9.32
N LEU A 288 -32.30 -12.86 -9.49
CA LEU A 288 -33.08 -12.27 -8.39
C LEU A 288 -34.07 -13.27 -7.76
N ASN A 289 -34.60 -14.21 -8.55
CA ASN A 289 -35.51 -15.23 -8.04
C ASN A 289 -34.80 -16.42 -7.36
N LYS A 290 -33.50 -16.63 -7.64
CA LYS A 290 -32.74 -17.81 -7.19
C LYS A 290 -31.67 -17.53 -6.14
N LEU A 291 -31.14 -16.31 -6.08
CA LEU A 291 -30.08 -15.93 -5.16
C LEU A 291 -30.65 -15.11 -4.01
N SER A 292 -30.17 -15.39 -2.80
CA SER A 292 -30.37 -14.50 -1.65
C SER A 292 -29.57 -13.21 -1.82
N THR A 293 -29.98 -12.15 -1.14
CA THR A 293 -29.27 -10.85 -1.13
C THR A 293 -27.83 -10.96 -0.62
N ASP A 294 -27.54 -11.94 0.24
CA ASP A 294 -26.21 -12.21 0.80
C ASP A 294 -25.38 -13.23 0.01
N ALA A 295 -25.78 -13.56 -1.23
CA ALA A 295 -25.07 -14.55 -2.02
C ALA A 295 -23.63 -14.12 -2.36
N ASN A 296 -22.71 -15.09 -2.36
CA ASN A 296 -21.32 -14.87 -2.72
C ASN A 296 -21.08 -14.98 -4.24
N LEU A 297 -19.99 -14.39 -4.74
CA LEU A 297 -19.67 -14.39 -6.17
C LEU A 297 -19.54 -15.80 -6.76
N SER A 298 -19.00 -16.76 -5.99
CA SER A 298 -18.92 -18.17 -6.39
C SER A 298 -20.29 -18.84 -6.50
N GLU A 299 -21.24 -18.50 -5.63
CA GLU A 299 -22.59 -19.04 -5.67
C GLU A 299 -23.36 -18.52 -6.89
N ALA A 300 -23.21 -17.23 -7.17
CA ALA A 300 -23.77 -16.61 -8.37
C ALA A 300 -23.16 -17.19 -9.65
N CYS A 301 -21.84 -17.39 -9.69
CA CYS A 301 -21.16 -18.03 -10.82
C CYS A 301 -21.65 -19.48 -11.03
N ARG A 302 -21.75 -20.28 -9.95
CA ARG A 302 -22.25 -21.67 -10.02
C ARG A 302 -23.69 -21.73 -10.52
N CYS A 303 -24.53 -20.77 -10.16
CA CYS A 303 -25.90 -20.66 -10.65
C CYS A 303 -25.91 -20.45 -12.17
N ILE A 304 -25.07 -19.54 -12.68
CA ILE A 304 -24.97 -19.25 -14.12
C ILE A 304 -24.33 -20.39 -14.90
N GLN A 305 -23.38 -21.12 -14.30
CA GLN A 305 -22.72 -22.26 -14.93
C GLN A 305 -23.72 -23.37 -15.34
N GLN A 306 -24.79 -23.58 -14.56
CA GLN A 306 -25.87 -24.52 -14.91
C GLN A 306 -26.58 -24.14 -16.22
N TYR A 307 -26.45 -22.89 -16.65
CA TYR A 307 -27.05 -22.31 -17.84
C TYR A 307 -26.00 -21.73 -18.80
N LYS A 308 -24.77 -22.25 -18.77
CA LYS A 308 -23.65 -21.74 -19.58
C LYS A 308 -23.92 -21.66 -21.09
N GLU A 309 -24.81 -22.51 -21.61
CA GLU A 309 -25.24 -22.51 -23.02
C GLU A 309 -26.18 -21.35 -23.34
N ALA A 310 -26.99 -20.92 -22.36
CA ALA A 310 -27.91 -19.79 -22.50
C ALA A 310 -27.26 -18.44 -22.20
N PHE A 311 -26.24 -18.43 -21.33
CA PHE A 311 -25.54 -17.21 -20.90
C PHE A 311 -24.01 -17.32 -21.04
N PRO A 312 -23.48 -17.60 -22.24
CA PRO A 312 -22.06 -17.83 -22.44
C PRO A 312 -21.21 -16.58 -22.14
N ILE A 313 -21.68 -15.39 -22.51
CA ILE A 313 -20.94 -14.15 -22.29
C ILE A 313 -20.98 -13.77 -20.82
N LEU A 314 -22.16 -13.85 -20.20
CA LEU A 314 -22.30 -13.53 -18.79
C LEU A 314 -21.51 -14.50 -17.91
N HIS A 315 -21.53 -15.80 -18.22
CA HIS A 315 -20.70 -16.79 -17.52
C HIS A 315 -19.22 -16.42 -17.57
N LYS A 316 -18.72 -16.02 -18.74
CA LYS A 316 -17.34 -15.55 -18.91
C LYS A 316 -17.02 -14.37 -17.99
N LEU A 317 -17.93 -13.40 -17.85
CA LEU A 317 -17.76 -12.25 -16.95
C LEU A 317 -17.65 -12.67 -15.47
N TYR A 318 -18.49 -13.60 -15.01
CA TYR A 318 -18.42 -14.10 -13.63
C TYR A 318 -17.12 -14.86 -13.37
N VAL A 319 -16.70 -15.72 -14.31
CA VAL A 319 -15.43 -16.43 -14.23
C VAL A 319 -14.26 -15.43 -14.21
N THR A 320 -14.28 -14.43 -15.09
CA THR A 320 -13.26 -13.37 -15.11
C THR A 320 -13.21 -12.62 -13.77
N ALA A 321 -14.35 -12.24 -13.19
CA ALA A 321 -14.38 -11.58 -11.89
C ALA A 321 -13.81 -12.46 -10.76
N LEU A 322 -14.07 -13.77 -10.78
CA LEU A 322 -13.47 -14.73 -9.84
C LEU A 322 -11.95 -14.88 -10.01
N ILE A 323 -11.47 -14.88 -11.26
CA ILE A 323 -10.03 -14.99 -11.59
C ILE A 323 -9.26 -13.77 -11.09
N ILE A 324 -9.71 -12.56 -11.42
CA ILE A 324 -9.05 -11.31 -11.00
C ILE A 324 -8.93 -11.31 -9.47
N GLY A 325 -10.01 -11.73 -8.80
CA GLY A 325 -10.16 -11.52 -7.37
C GLY A 325 -10.11 -10.04 -7.01
N VAL A 326 -10.43 -9.74 -5.77
CA VAL A 326 -10.26 -8.38 -5.24
C VAL A 326 -8.78 -7.99 -5.11
N SER A 327 -7.85 -8.91 -5.37
CA SER A 327 -6.40 -8.78 -5.18
C SER A 327 -5.70 -8.01 -6.30
N SER A 328 -6.33 -6.99 -6.89
CA SER A 328 -5.65 -6.04 -7.78
C SER A 328 -4.53 -5.25 -7.08
N ALA A 329 -4.43 -5.35 -5.74
CA ALA A 329 -3.31 -4.85 -4.96
C ALA A 329 -2.01 -5.69 -5.05
N ALA A 330 -2.06 -6.90 -5.64
CA ALA A 330 -0.91 -7.82 -5.74
C ALA A 330 -0.76 -8.56 -7.09
N CYS A 331 -1.80 -8.61 -7.96
CA CYS A 331 -1.71 -9.26 -9.27
C CYS A 331 -1.14 -8.26 -10.31
N SER A 332 0.12 -8.43 -10.69
CA SER A 332 0.67 -7.90 -11.94
C SER A 332 0.16 -8.76 -13.10
N PHE A 333 -0.57 -8.16 -14.03
CA PHE A 333 -1.03 -8.86 -15.23
C PHE A 333 0.06 -8.81 -16.31
N PRO A 334 0.28 -9.89 -17.08
CA PRO A 334 1.02 -9.78 -18.32
C PRO A 334 0.26 -8.83 -19.26
N GLN A 335 0.93 -7.75 -19.68
CA GLN A 335 0.44 -6.94 -20.78
C GLN A 335 0.43 -7.82 -22.03
N VAL A 336 -0.74 -7.93 -22.68
CA VAL A 336 -0.85 -8.48 -24.03
C VAL A 336 -0.48 -7.40 -25.02
#